data_AF-A0A7C7DME3-F1
#
_entry.id   AF-A0A7C7DME3-F1
#
_cell.length_a   1.000
_cell.length_b   1.000
_cell.length_c   1.000
_cell.angle_alpha   90.00
_cell.angle_beta   90.00
_cell.angle_gamma   90.00
#
_symmetry.space_group_name_H-M   'P 1'
#
loop_
_entity.id
_entity.type
_entity.pdbx_description
1 polymer ?
#
loop_
_entity_poly.entity_id
_entity_poly.type
_entity_poly.pdbx_seq_one_letter_code
_entity_poly.pdbx_strand_id
1 'polypeptide(L)'
;MRGVLDLLATAWRLLLIVVIYAFLWRLSLEVIRGSVPDGAQQVASLVVISTPGDPPAGTRFRLEDMVTIGRGPENDIVVKDSFASWHHAEVYRRGTRIFVEDLNSK
;
A
#
# COMPACT_ATOMS: atom_id res chain seq x y z
N MET A 1 -10.88 -60.19 17.69
CA MET A 1 -10.46 -59.05 18.54
C MET A 1 -9.41 -58.16 17.88
N ARG A 2 -8.33 -58.70 17.29
CA ARG A 2 -7.27 -57.90 16.61
C ARG A 2 -7.80 -56.96 15.50
N GLY A 3 -8.62 -57.47 14.57
CA GLY A 3 -9.16 -56.62 13.48
C GLY A 3 -10.05 -55.46 13.93
N VAL A 4 -10.71 -55.57 15.09
CA VAL A 4 -11.50 -54.45 15.67
C VAL A 4 -10.57 -53.36 16.20
N LEU A 5 -9.45 -53.74 16.83
CA LEU A 5 -8.43 -52.81 17.29
C LEU A 5 -7.74 -52.09 16.12
N ASP A 6 -7.48 -52.80 15.02
CA ASP A 6 -6.88 -52.24 13.81
C ASP A 6 -7.82 -51.23 13.12
N LEU A 7 -9.12 -51.53 13.08
CA LEU A 7 -10.16 -50.62 12.57
C LEU A 7 -10.27 -49.36 13.44
N LEU A 8 -10.28 -49.51 14.77
CA LEU A 8 -10.33 -48.38 15.70
C LEU A 8 -9.07 -47.51 15.60
N ALA A 9 -7.88 -48.12 15.49
CA ALA A 9 -6.63 -47.40 15.31
C ALA A 9 -6.60 -46.61 13.98
N THR A 10 -7.12 -47.20 12.90
CA THR A 10 -7.21 -46.54 11.59
C THR A 10 -8.21 -45.39 11.62
N ALA A 11 -9.38 -45.59 12.24
CA ALA A 11 -10.38 -44.54 12.42
C ALA A 11 -9.82 -43.36 13.23
N TRP A 12 -9.10 -43.63 14.31
CA TRP A 12 -8.43 -42.60 15.12
C TRP A 12 -7.38 -41.82 14.32
N ARG A 13 -6.58 -42.51 13.50
CA ARG A 13 -5.58 -41.86 12.63
C ARG A 13 -6.23 -40.96 11.59
N LEU A 14 -7.32 -41.39 10.96
CA LEU A 14 -8.06 -40.57 9.99
C LEU A 14 -8.69 -39.36 10.67
N LEU A 15 -9.25 -39.54 11.88
CA LEU A 15 -9.78 -38.44 12.69
C LEU A 15 -8.69 -37.41 12.99
N LEU A 16 -7.51 -37.86 13.44
CA LEU A 16 -6.38 -36.98 13.73
C LEU A 16 -5.94 -36.18 12.49
N ILE A 17 -5.86 -36.83 11.31
CA ILE A 17 -5.52 -36.15 10.05
C ILE A 17 -6.56 -35.09 9.69
N VAL A 18 -7.86 -35.40 9.83
CA VAL A 18 -8.95 -34.45 9.56
C VAL A 18 -8.89 -33.26 10.52
N VAL A 19 -8.63 -33.51 11.81
CA VAL A 19 -8.48 -32.44 12.81
C VAL A 19 -7.27 -31.57 12.52
N ILE A 20 -6.12 -32.17 12.17
CA ILE A 20 -4.91 -31.43 11.78
C ILE A 20 -5.19 -30.59 10.52
N TYR A 21 -5.81 -31.15 9.49
CA TYR A 21 -6.17 -30.40 8.28
C TYR A 21 -7.15 -29.25 8.58
N ALA A 22 -8.17 -29.48 9.43
CA ALA A 22 -9.11 -28.44 9.84
C ALA A 22 -8.41 -27.33 10.65
N PHE A 23 -7.46 -27.69 11.51
CA PHE A 23 -6.63 -26.75 12.26
C PHE A 23 -5.71 -25.94 11.34
N LEU A 24 -5.00 -26.60 10.42
CA LEU A 24 -4.13 -25.94 9.44
C LEU A 24 -4.92 -25.03 8.50
N TRP A 25 -6.10 -25.46 8.06
CA TRP A 25 -7.02 -24.64 7.29
C TRP A 25 -7.47 -23.40 8.07
N ARG A 26 -7.88 -23.57 9.33
CA ARG A 26 -8.24 -22.42 10.19
C ARG A 26 -7.06 -21.45 10.38
N LEU A 27 -5.88 -21.98 10.68
CA LEU A 27 -4.67 -21.19 10.84
C LEU A 27 -4.33 -20.44 9.54
N SER A 28 -4.47 -21.08 8.37
CA SER A 28 -4.23 -20.44 7.09
C SER A 28 -5.19 -19.28 6.81
N LEU A 29 -6.48 -19.42 7.13
CA LEU A 29 -7.46 -18.35 6.96
C LEU A 29 -7.19 -17.18 7.90
N GLU A 30 -6.73 -17.46 9.12
CA GLU A 30 -6.44 -16.43 10.12
C GLU A 30 -5.13 -15.69 9.82
N VAL A 31 -4.09 -16.42 9.41
CA VAL A 31 -2.81 -15.84 8.97
C VAL A 31 -3.00 -15.03 7.69
N ILE A 32 -3.74 -15.51 6.68
CA ILE A 32 -3.95 -14.72 5.44
C ILE A 32 -4.76 -13.45 5.72
N ARG A 33 -5.75 -13.49 6.63
CA ARG A 33 -6.51 -12.29 7.02
C ARG A 33 -5.67 -11.29 7.83
N GLY A 34 -4.77 -11.76 8.69
CA GLY A 34 -3.88 -10.91 9.50
C GLY A 34 -2.59 -10.49 8.79
N SER A 35 -2.22 -11.17 7.71
CA SER A 35 -0.99 -10.95 6.93
C SER A 35 -1.25 -10.31 5.57
N VAL A 36 -2.43 -9.71 5.36
CA VAL A 36 -2.52 -8.63 4.37
C VAL A 36 -1.84 -7.45 5.05
N PRO A 37 -0.56 -7.13 4.76
CA PRO A 37 -0.08 -5.82 5.11
C PRO A 37 -1.07 -4.84 4.48
N ASP A 38 -1.64 -3.97 5.29
CA ASP A 38 -2.41 -2.80 4.87
C ASP A 38 -1.59 -1.86 3.93
N GLY A 39 -0.32 -2.23 3.69
CA GLY A 39 0.59 -1.74 2.67
C GLY A 39 0.57 -2.50 1.35
N ALA A 40 -0.54 -3.14 0.96
CA ALA A 40 -0.85 -3.37 -0.45
C ALA A 40 -1.03 -2.01 -1.13
N GLN A 41 0.09 -1.31 -1.34
CA GLN A 41 0.25 -0.14 -2.18
C GLN A 41 -0.97 0.79 -2.16
N GLN A 42 -1.26 1.40 -1.01
CA GLN A 42 -1.82 2.75 -1.05
C GLN A 42 -0.73 3.66 -1.63
N VAL A 43 -0.64 3.59 -2.95
CA VAL A 43 0.14 4.51 -3.74
C VAL A 43 -0.53 5.85 -3.52
N ALA A 44 0.10 6.68 -2.69
CA ALA A 44 -0.42 8.00 -2.45
C ALA A 44 -0.40 8.73 -3.79
N SER A 45 -1.41 9.56 -4.03
CA SER A 45 -1.49 10.34 -5.26
C SER A 45 -1.77 11.79 -4.90
N LEU A 46 -1.02 12.69 -5.52
CA LEU A 46 -1.30 14.11 -5.51
C LEU A 46 -2.37 14.38 -6.57
N VAL A 47 -3.43 15.08 -6.19
CA VAL A 47 -4.56 15.37 -7.09
C VAL A 47 -4.71 16.88 -7.23
N VAL A 48 -4.79 17.35 -8.47
CA VAL A 48 -5.07 18.76 -8.75
C VAL A 48 -6.54 19.02 -8.46
N ILE A 49 -6.85 19.81 -7.43
CA ILE A 49 -8.24 20.11 -7.05
C ILE A 49 -8.81 21.23 -7.93
N SER A 50 -8.01 22.26 -8.21
CA SER A 50 -8.39 23.41 -9.02
C SER A 50 -7.14 24.03 -9.65
N THR A 51 -7.30 24.57 -10.85
CA THR A 51 -6.21 25.15 -11.65
C THR A 51 -6.81 26.04 -12.75
N PRO A 52 -6.25 27.24 -12.99
CA PRO A 52 -6.63 28.06 -14.14
C PRO A 52 -6.01 27.57 -15.45
N GLY A 53 -5.12 26.56 -15.41
CA GLY A 53 -4.35 26.13 -16.56
C GLY A 53 -3.88 24.68 -16.47
N ASP A 54 -2.60 24.45 -16.77
CA ASP A 54 -1.98 23.13 -16.86
C ASP A 54 -1.07 22.92 -15.63
N PRO A 55 -1.16 21.77 -14.94
CA PRO A 55 -2.02 20.59 -15.18
C PRO A 55 -3.51 20.85 -14.89
N PRO A 56 -4.46 20.20 -15.62
CA PRO A 56 -5.90 20.38 -15.43
C PRO A 56 -6.42 19.77 -14.12
N ALA A 57 -7.57 20.26 -13.64
CA ALA A 57 -8.20 19.74 -12.44
C ALA A 57 -8.57 18.27 -12.61
N GLY A 58 -8.37 17.48 -11.55
CA GLY A 58 -8.52 16.02 -11.56
C GLY A 58 -7.29 15.25 -12.03
N THR A 59 -6.23 15.92 -12.50
CA THR A 59 -4.95 15.26 -12.80
C THR A 59 -4.40 14.62 -11.54
N ARG A 60 -3.92 13.38 -11.67
CA ARG A 60 -3.37 12.59 -10.57
C ARG A 60 -1.90 12.29 -10.84
N PHE A 61 -1.04 12.72 -9.94
CA PHE A 61 0.37 12.38 -9.94
C PHE A 61 0.60 11.29 -8.90
N ARG A 62 1.28 10.22 -9.31
CA ARG A 62 1.70 9.17 -8.38
C ARG A 62 2.76 9.75 -7.45
N LEU A 63 2.56 9.61 -6.14
CA LEU A 63 3.59 9.93 -5.17
C LEU A 63 4.58 8.76 -5.12
N GLU A 64 5.77 8.99 -5.66
CA GLU A 64 6.90 8.08 -5.50
C GLU A 64 7.60 8.30 -4.15
N ASP A 65 8.89 7.97 -4.01
CA ASP A 65 9.62 8.19 -2.77
C ASP A 65 9.82 9.70 -2.48
N MET A 66 9.99 10.49 -3.54
CA MET A 66 10.20 11.93 -3.51
C MET A 66 9.63 12.55 -4.79
N VAL A 67 8.89 13.64 -4.67
CA VAL A 67 8.27 14.38 -5.79
C VAL A 67 8.46 15.88 -5.54
N THR A 68 9.01 16.56 -6.52
CA THR A 68 9.25 18.00 -6.50
C THR A 68 8.13 18.76 -7.21
N ILE A 69 7.77 19.92 -6.67
CA ILE A 69 6.71 20.79 -7.18
C ILE A 69 7.28 22.20 -7.38
N GLY A 70 7.08 22.76 -8.57
CA GLY A 70 7.55 24.10 -8.89
C GLY A 70 7.19 24.56 -10.29
N ARG A 71 7.49 25.83 -10.61
CA ARG A 71 7.33 26.39 -11.96
C ARG A 71 8.40 25.90 -12.94
N GLY A 72 9.58 25.54 -12.43
CA GLY A 72 10.69 25.11 -13.27
C GLY A 72 10.38 23.80 -14.00
N PRO A 73 10.79 23.65 -15.27
CA PRO A 73 10.54 22.45 -16.05
C PRO A 73 11.29 21.21 -15.54
N GLU A 74 12.22 21.38 -14.61
CA GLU A 74 12.96 20.30 -13.96
C GLU A 74 12.20 19.61 -12.81
N ASN A 75 11.09 20.20 -12.34
CA ASN A 75 10.28 19.59 -11.28
C ASN A 75 9.42 18.45 -11.82
N ASP A 76 9.15 17.46 -10.97
CA ASP A 76 8.27 16.33 -11.31
C ASP A 76 6.83 16.79 -11.60
N ILE A 77 6.36 17.76 -10.83
CA ILE A 77 5.07 18.43 -11.05
C ILE A 77 5.34 19.89 -11.38
N VAL A 78 5.26 20.19 -12.68
CA VAL A 78 5.41 21.56 -13.19
C VAL A 78 4.10 22.31 -13.05
N VAL A 79 4.10 23.37 -12.25
CA VAL A 79 2.96 24.28 -12.07
C VAL A 79 3.20 25.53 -12.91
N LYS A 80 2.43 25.72 -13.99
CA LYS A 80 2.56 26.89 -14.89
C LYS A 80 1.92 28.15 -14.30
N ASP A 81 2.40 28.58 -13.13
CA ASP A 81 1.95 29.77 -12.42
C ASP A 81 3.14 30.71 -12.15
N SER A 82 2.99 32.00 -12.42
CA SER A 82 4.02 33.01 -12.16
C SER A 82 4.30 33.24 -10.68
N PHE A 83 3.32 32.98 -9.81
CA PHE A 83 3.45 33.08 -8.35
C PHE A 83 4.12 31.84 -7.75
N ALA A 84 4.22 30.73 -8.50
CA ALA A 84 4.98 29.59 -8.06
C ALA A 84 6.49 29.85 -8.21
N SER A 85 7.22 29.48 -7.17
CA SER A 85 8.68 29.52 -7.17
C SER A 85 9.24 28.47 -8.12
N TRP A 86 10.49 28.67 -8.55
CA TRP A 86 11.12 27.75 -9.50
C TRP A 86 11.21 26.33 -8.93
N HIS A 87 11.64 26.21 -7.66
CA HIS A 87 11.49 25.02 -6.81
C HIS A 87 10.67 25.47 -5.61
N HIS A 88 9.43 24.98 -5.46
CA HIS A 88 8.49 25.50 -4.47
C HIS A 88 8.38 24.58 -3.26
N ALA A 89 8.11 23.31 -3.49
CA ALA A 89 7.97 22.34 -2.41
C ALA A 89 8.43 20.95 -2.84
N GLU A 90 8.73 20.11 -1.87
CA GLU A 90 9.01 18.69 -2.05
C GLU A 90 8.04 17.87 -1.21
N VAL A 91 7.56 16.77 -1.77
CA VAL A 91 6.71 15.79 -1.10
C VAL A 91 7.44 14.47 -1.08
N TYR A 92 7.71 13.92 0.11
CA TYR A 92 8.45 12.67 0.24
C TYR A 92 7.81 11.73 1.26
N ARG A 93 8.07 10.44 1.08
CA ARG A 93 7.59 9.38 1.97
C ARG A 93 8.72 8.96 2.93
N ARG A 94 8.42 8.94 4.23
CA ARG A 94 9.33 8.41 5.25
C ARG A 94 8.59 7.39 6.12
N GLY A 95 8.83 6.11 5.84
CA GLY A 95 8.10 5.01 6.45
C GLY A 95 6.64 5.00 6.00
N THR A 96 5.70 5.06 6.94
CA THR A 96 4.26 5.11 6.67
C THR A 96 3.69 6.52 6.57
N ARG A 97 4.54 7.56 6.72
CA ARG A 97 4.13 8.96 6.72
C ARG A 97 4.59 9.67 5.45
N ILE A 98 3.79 10.64 5.04
CA ILE A 98 4.07 11.55 3.93
C ILE A 98 4.36 12.92 4.52
N PHE A 99 5.42 13.55 4.06
CA PHE A 99 5.85 14.87 4.46
C PHE A 99 5.79 15.80 3.25
N VAL A 100 5.49 17.06 3.51
CA VAL A 100 5.58 18.16 2.53
C VAL A 100 6.49 19.20 3.15
N GLU A 101 7.50 19.61 2.40
CA GLU A 101 8.50 20.58 2.81
C GLU A 101 8.52 21.72 1.80
N ASP A 102 8.39 22.95 2.29
CA ASP A 102 8.57 24.14 1.46
C ASP A 102 10.06 24.41 1.24
N LEU A 103 10.45 24.64 -0.01
CA LEU A 103 11.85 24.86 -0.40
C LEU A 103 12.26 26.33 -0.32
N ASN A 104 11.79 27.03 0.73
CA ASN A 104 11.94 28.47 0.92
C ASN A 104 11.39 29.25 -0.29
N SER A 105 10.15 28.96 -0.61
CA SER A 105 9.44 29.56 -1.73
C SER A 105 9.36 31.09 -1.60
N LYS A 106 9.39 31.77 -2.75
CA LYS A 106 9.26 33.22 -2.93
C LYS A 106 8.18 33.54 -3.95
#